data_AF-A0A5P1FRZ2-F1
#
_entry.id   AF-A0A5P1FRZ2-F1
#
_cell.length_a   1.000
_cell.length_b   1.000
_cell.length_c   1.000
_cell.angle_alpha   90.00
_cell.angle_beta   90.00
_cell.angle_gamma   90.00
#
_symmetry.space_group_name_H-M   'P 1'
#
loop_
_entity.id
_entity.type
_entity.pdbx_description
1 polymer ?
#
loop_
_entity_poly.entity_id
_entity_poly.type
_entity_poly.pdbx_seq_one_letter_code
_entity_poly.pdbx_strand_id
1 'polypeptide(L)'
;MRSHEEKIEPLTRKRTDTEMRAGGIWVESVEFVQKVKRIADKYWDLYSQERDLPGHLLSYPIGVSSEGVVTELPRTEFFPDTKARVI
;
A
#
# COMPACT_ATOMS: atom_id res chain seq x y z
N MET A 1 15.69 43.28 28.98
CA MET A 1 15.12 41.93 28.78
C MET A 1 14.38 41.95 27.46
N ARG A 2 14.91 41.28 26.42
CA ARG A 2 14.32 41.24 25.08
C ARG A 2 13.42 40.00 25.01
N SER A 3 12.11 40.21 25.00
CA SER A 3 11.17 39.18 24.53
C SER A 3 11.31 39.09 23.01
N HIS A 4 11.85 37.98 22.51
CA HIS A 4 11.73 37.63 21.10
C HIS A 4 10.55 36.67 20.98
N GLU A 5 9.46 37.17 20.41
CA GLU A 5 8.33 36.37 19.97
C GLU A 5 8.73 35.71 18.65
N GLU A 6 9.02 34.41 18.71
CA GLU A 6 9.35 33.59 17.56
C GLU A 6 8.06 33.35 16.77
N LYS A 7 7.90 34.13 15.69
CA LYS A 7 6.78 34.04 14.76
C LYS A 7 6.95 32.75 13.94
N ILE A 8 6.26 31.68 14.34
CA ILE A 8 6.19 30.45 13.55
C ILE A 8 5.27 30.72 12.35
N GLU A 9 5.87 31.03 11.19
CA GLU A 9 5.14 31.02 9.93
C GLU A 9 4.88 29.57 9.48
N PRO A 10 3.68 29.26 8.95
CA PRO A 10 3.38 27.91 8.50
C PRO A 10 4.17 27.63 7.21
N LEU A 11 5.08 26.64 7.27
CA LEU A 11 5.71 26.08 6.07
C LEU A 11 4.62 25.42 5.20
N THR A 12 3.97 26.22 4.36
CA THR A 12 3.30 25.68 3.18
C THR A 12 4.41 25.20 2.26
N ARG A 13 4.70 23.90 2.32
CA ARG A 13 5.63 23.20 1.43
C ARG A 13 5.12 23.34 0.00
N LYS A 14 5.50 24.44 -0.66
CA LYS A 14 5.36 24.63 -2.10
C LYS A 14 6.29 23.60 -2.73
N ARG A 15 5.78 22.42 -3.07
CA ARG A 15 6.48 21.50 -3.97
C ARG A 15 6.71 22.29 -5.27
N THR A 16 7.95 22.68 -5.52
CA THR A 16 8.34 23.33 -6.76
C THR A 16 8.33 22.26 -7.86
N ASP A 17 7.51 22.47 -8.88
CA ASP A 17 7.28 21.60 -10.05
C ASP A 17 8.52 21.42 -10.98
N THR A 18 9.75 21.59 -10.48
CA THR A 18 10.98 21.67 -11.29
C THR A 18 11.84 20.40 -11.26
N GLU A 19 11.48 19.36 -10.51
CA GLU A 19 12.19 18.06 -10.52
C GLU A 19 11.54 16.98 -11.41
N MET A 20 10.85 17.40 -12.48
CA MET A 20 10.31 16.47 -13.50
C MET A 20 11.36 16.02 -14.53
N ARG A 21 12.53 15.54 -14.09
CA ARG A 21 13.50 14.82 -14.95
C ARG A 21 14.32 13.78 -14.20
N ALA A 22 13.66 12.86 -13.51
CA ALA A 22 14.25 11.58 -13.18
C ALA A 22 13.18 10.52 -13.34
N GLY A 23 13.43 9.49 -14.15
CA GLY A 23 12.52 8.37 -14.43
C GLY A 23 12.26 7.45 -13.22
N GLY A 24 12.21 7.99 -12.01
CA GLY A 24 11.87 7.30 -10.79
C GLY A 24 10.37 7.41 -10.53
N ILE A 25 9.68 6.28 -10.50
CA ILE A 25 8.29 6.23 -10.04
C ILE A 25 8.32 6.45 -8.53
N TRP A 26 7.73 7.56 -8.06
CA TRP A 26 7.68 7.89 -6.64
C TRP A 26 6.72 6.96 -5.89
N VAL A 27 7.12 6.51 -4.69
CA VAL A 27 6.33 5.57 -3.89
C VAL A 27 4.96 6.11 -3.45
N GLU A 28 4.83 7.44 -3.36
CA GLU A 28 3.58 8.14 -3.04
C GLU A 28 2.67 8.35 -4.26
N SER A 29 3.09 7.93 -5.46
CA SER A 29 2.28 8.06 -6.67
C SER A 29 1.22 6.96 -6.78
N VAL A 30 0.06 7.33 -7.33
CA VAL A 30 -1.02 6.38 -7.63
C VAL A 30 -0.54 5.27 -8.57
N GLU A 31 0.30 5.60 -9.55
CA GLU A 31 0.88 4.64 -10.50
C GLU A 31 1.74 3.57 -9.80
N PHE A 32 2.55 3.98 -8.81
CA PHE A 32 3.33 3.05 -8.00
C PHE A 32 2.43 2.11 -7.21
N VAL A 33 1.45 2.67 -6.48
CA VAL A 33 0.52 1.89 -5.66
C VAL A 33 -0.25 0.90 -6.53
N GLN A 34 -0.73 1.31 -7.69
CA GLN A 34 -1.40 0.41 -8.64
C GLN A 34 -0.47 -0.68 -9.18
N LYS A 35 0.80 -0.36 -9.46
CA LYS A 35 1.79 -1.35 -9.90
C LYS A 35 2.09 -2.38 -8.81
N VAL A 36 2.32 -1.93 -7.59
CA VAL A 36 2.56 -2.79 -6.43
C VAL A 36 1.35 -3.69 -6.15
N LYS A 37 0.14 -3.12 -6.18
CA LYS A 37 -1.11 -3.89 -6.01
C LYS A 37 -1.23 -5.01 -7.03
N ARG A 38 -0.99 -4.74 -8.32
CA ARG A 38 -1.03 -5.78 -9.37
C ARG A 38 -0.02 -6.91 -9.15
N ILE A 39 1.18 -6.59 -8.63
CA ILE A 39 2.19 -7.61 -8.30
C ILE A 39 1.73 -8.45 -7.12
N ALA A 40 1.24 -7.78 -6.06
CA ALA A 40 0.76 -8.42 -4.84
C ALA A 40 -0.45 -9.35 -5.09
N ASP A 41 -1.38 -8.92 -5.95
CA ASP A 41 -2.55 -9.73 -6.36
C ASP A 41 -2.09 -10.97 -7.15
N LYS A 42 -1.14 -10.81 -8.08
CA LYS A 42 -0.57 -11.95 -8.83
C LYS A 42 0.14 -12.95 -7.91
N TYR A 43 0.85 -12.47 -6.89
CA TYR A 43 1.55 -13.37 -5.98
C TYR A 43 0.58 -14.06 -5.03
N TRP A 44 -0.51 -13.40 -4.63
CA TRP A 44 -1.60 -14.05 -3.93
C TRP A 44 -2.19 -15.21 -4.73
N ASP A 45 -2.43 -15.03 -6.04
CA ASP A 45 -2.92 -16.10 -6.90
C ASP A 45 -1.96 -17.30 -6.95
N LEU A 46 -0.64 -17.06 -6.99
CA LEU A 46 0.37 -18.11 -6.95
C LEU A 46 0.43 -18.81 -5.59
N TYR A 47 0.37 -18.05 -4.51
CA TYR A 47 0.38 -18.55 -3.13
C TYR A 47 -0.84 -19.42 -2.83
N SER A 48 -2.03 -18.98 -3.28
CA SER A 48 -3.29 -19.72 -3.14
C SER A 48 -3.32 -21.04 -3.91
N GLN A 49 -2.37 -21.24 -4.83
CA GLN A 49 -2.19 -22.47 -5.60
C GLN A 49 -0.99 -23.30 -5.11
N GLU A 50 -0.43 -22.97 -3.93
CA GLU A 50 0.73 -23.65 -3.34
C GLU A 50 1.95 -23.69 -4.27
N ARG A 51 2.13 -22.66 -5.11
CA ARG A 51 3.25 -22.57 -6.06
C ARG A 51 4.41 -21.75 -5.50
N ASP A 52 5.61 -22.01 -6.02
CA ASP A 52 6.80 -21.23 -5.73
C ASP A 52 6.59 -19.74 -6.03
N LEU A 53 6.91 -18.91 -5.04
CA LEU A 53 6.74 -17.47 -5.13
C LEU A 53 8.05 -16.79 -5.54
N PRO A 54 8.04 -15.91 -6.55
CA PRO A 54 9.21 -15.12 -6.94
C PRO A 54 9.52 -13.98 -5.94
N GLY A 55 8.69 -13.78 -4.91
CA GLY A 55 8.89 -12.81 -3.84
C GLY A 55 7.80 -12.89 -2.78
N HIS A 56 7.98 -12.13 -1.68
CA HIS A 56 7.14 -12.25 -0.47
C HIS A 56 6.00 -11.22 -0.38
N LEU A 57 5.84 -10.36 -1.38
CA LEU A 57 4.78 -9.35 -1.37
C LEU A 57 3.45 -10.00 -1.80
N LEU A 58 2.55 -10.20 -0.85
CA LEU A 58 1.21 -10.74 -1.10
C LEU A 58 0.16 -9.68 -0.78
N SER A 59 -0.90 -9.62 -1.59
CA SER A 59 -2.10 -8.87 -1.21
C SER A 59 -2.73 -9.55 -0.01
N TYR A 60 -2.92 -8.82 1.08
CA TYR A 60 -3.60 -9.36 2.25
C TYR A 60 -5.06 -9.68 1.85
N PRO A 61 -5.55 -10.90 2.12
CA PRO A 61 -6.78 -11.41 1.52
C PRO A 61 -8.05 -10.90 2.21
N ILE A 62 -8.21 -9.59 2.26
CA ILE A 62 -9.38 -8.91 2.80
C ILE A 62 -10.00 -7.99 1.75
N GLY A 63 -11.31 -7.91 1.76
CA GLY A 63 -12.07 -6.87 1.08
C GLY A 63 -12.25 -5.67 2.01
N VAL A 64 -12.32 -4.49 1.41
CA VAL A 64 -12.76 -3.28 2.11
C VAL A 64 -13.96 -2.76 1.34
N SER A 65 -15.11 -2.70 1.99
CA SER A 65 -16.32 -2.15 1.39
C SER A 65 -16.19 -0.64 1.18
N SER A 66 -17.09 -0.03 0.41
CA SER A 66 -17.15 1.44 0.27
C SER A 66 -17.39 2.16 1.61
N GLU A 67 -17.91 1.45 2.60
CA GLU A 67 -18.16 1.96 3.96
C GLU A 67 -16.97 1.74 4.91
N GLY A 68 -15.86 1.16 4.40
CA GLY A 68 -14.66 0.89 5.21
C GLY A 68 -14.76 -0.37 6.06
N VAL A 69 -15.78 -1.21 5.85
CA VAL A 69 -15.93 -2.48 6.57
C VAL A 69 -15.00 -3.51 5.97
N VAL A 70 -14.24 -4.21 6.83
CA VAL A 70 -13.37 -5.31 6.44
C VAL A 70 -14.23 -6.56 6.22
N THR A 71 -14.10 -7.16 5.03
CA THR A 71 -14.88 -8.34 4.63
C THR A 71 -13.95 -9.48 4.21
N GLU A 72 -14.39 -10.72 4.40
CA GLU A 72 -13.70 -11.88 3.84
C GLU A 72 -13.82 -11.88 2.31
N LEU A 73 -12.73 -12.19 1.59
CA LEU A 73 -12.82 -12.42 0.15
C LEU A 73 -13.26 -13.86 -0.11
N PRO A 74 -14.10 -14.11 -1.13
CA PRO A 74 -14.52 -15.47 -1.48
C PRO A 74 -13.32 -16.39 -1.67
N ARG A 75 -13.38 -17.60 -1.11
CA ARG A 75 -12.32 -18.63 -1.18
C ARG A 75 -11.03 -18.31 -0.41
N THR A 76 -11.05 -17.33 0.48
CA THR A 76 -9.88 -16.95 1.30
C THR A 76 -10.17 -16.94 2.80
N GLU A 77 -11.17 -17.71 3.26
CA GLU A 77 -11.55 -17.80 4.68
C GLU A 77 -10.38 -18.26 5.57
N PHE A 78 -9.49 -19.09 5.02
CA PHE A 78 -8.30 -19.60 5.69
C PHE A 78 -7.07 -19.31 4.84
N PHE A 79 -5.92 -19.09 5.50
CA PHE A 79 -4.65 -19.08 4.77
C PHE A 79 -4.40 -20.47 4.17
N PRO A 80 -3.94 -20.57 2.91
CA PRO A 80 -3.70 -21.84 2.21
C PRO A 80 -2.92 -22.88 3.05
N ASP A 81 -1.89 -22.44 3.76
CA ASP A 81 -1.01 -23.34 4.52
C ASP A 81 -1.45 -23.58 5.98
N THR A 82 -2.58 -23.01 6.40
CA THR A 82 -3.01 -23.06 7.82
C THR A 82 -4.51 -23.25 7.97
N LYS A 83 -4.95 -23.64 9.17
CA LYS A 83 -6.37 -23.56 9.57
C LYS A 83 -6.72 -22.24 10.27
N ALA A 84 -5.83 -21.24 10.18
CA ALA A 84 -6.07 -19.93 10.77
C ALA A 84 -7.02 -19.14 9.87
N ARG A 85 -8.06 -18.58 10.50
CA ARG A 85 -8.97 -17.66 9.82
C ARG A 85 -8.25 -16.36 9.51
N VAL A 86 -8.59 -15.75 8.38
CA VAL A 86 -8.06 -14.44 7.98
C VAL A 86 -8.67 -13.30 8.82
N ILE A 87 -9.94 -13.44 9.24
CA ILE A 87 -10.71 -12.46 10.04
C ILE A 87 -11.33 -13.14 11.27
#